data_AF-A0A3D3BQC8-F1
#
_entry.id   AF-A0A3D3BQC8-F1
#
_cell.length_a   1.000
_cell.length_b   1.000
_cell.length_c   1.000
_cell.angle_alpha   90.00
_cell.angle_beta   90.00
_cell.angle_gamma   90.00
#
_symmetry.space_group_name_H-M   'P 1'
#
loop_
_entity.id
_entity.type
_entity.pdbx_description
1 polymer ?
#
loop_
_entity_poly.entity_id
_entity_poly.type
_entity_poly.pdbx_seq_one_letter_code
_entity_poly.pdbx_strand_id
1 'polypeptide(L)' 'MAELVFYAGTMDCGKSTLALQTDHNHSSRGRAGIVFTRLDRAGESMLSSRLGLAVPAIEVGDDFDFR' A
#
# COMPACT_ATOMS: atom_id res chain seq x y z
N MET A 1 -13.72 -0.44 -15.42
CA MET A 1 -13.40 0.99 -15.65
C MET A 1 -12.14 1.30 -14.87
N ALA A 2 -11.19 2.03 -15.46
CA ALA A 2 -10.00 2.46 -14.74
C ALA A 2 -10.36 3.65 -13.85
N GLU A 3 -9.88 3.65 -12.61
CA GLU A 3 -10.13 4.69 -11.62
C GLU A 3 -8.87 4.94 -10.81
N LEU A 4 -8.61 6.20 -10.47
CA LEU A 4 -7.59 6.59 -9.51
C LEU A 4 -8.28 7.11 -8.26
N VAL A 5 -8.10 6.40 -7.15
CA VAL A 5 -8.58 6.83 -5.83
C VAL A 5 -7.40 7.27 -5.00
N PHE A 6 -7.43 8.53 -4.54
CA PHE A 6 -6.34 9.11 -3.75
C PHE A 6 -6.79 9.39 -2.32
N TYR A 7 -6.02 8.87 -1.35
CA TYR A 7 -6.25 9.09 0.07
C TYR A 7 -5.07 9.84 0.68
N ALA A 8 -5.35 10.98 1.32
CA ALA A 8 -4.36 11.79 2.01
C ALA A 8 -4.87 12.22 3.39
N GLY A 9 -3.95 12.56 4.28
CA GLY A 9 -4.24 12.97 5.63
C GLY A 9 -3.00 12.98 6.52
N THR A 10 -3.14 13.51 7.72
CA THR A 10 -2.06 13.62 8.72
C THR A 10 -1.51 12.25 9.13
N MET A 11 -0.37 12.21 9.82
CA MET A 11 0.09 10.95 10.42
C MET A 11 -0.96 10.40 11.40
N ASP A 12 -1.06 9.08 11.46
CA ASP A 12 -1.97 8.35 12.34
C ASP A 12 -3.48 8.47 12.06
N CYS A 13 -3.89 9.11 10.96
CA CYS A 13 -5.28 9.06 10.49
C CYS A 13 -5.70 7.75 9.79
N GLY A 14 -4.82 6.73 9.75
CA GLY A 14 -5.17 5.40 9.26
C GLY A 14 -4.95 5.12 7.76
N LYS A 15 -4.18 5.95 7.04
CA LYS A 15 -3.90 5.76 5.59
C LYS A 15 -3.43 4.35 5.23
N SER A 16 -2.38 3.85 5.90
CA SER A 16 -1.84 2.51 5.62
C SER A 16 -2.84 1.41 5.95
N THR A 17 -3.63 1.57 7.01
CA THR A 17 -4.70 0.62 7.35
C THR A 17 -5.72 0.53 6.23
N LEU A 18 -6.16 1.66 5.69
CA LEU A 18 -7.12 1.68 4.57
C LEU A 18 -6.53 1.05 3.31
N ALA A 19 -5.26 1.34 2.97
CA ALA A 19 -4.59 0.72 1.84
C ALA A 19 -4.52 -0.82 1.98
N LEU A 20 -4.15 -1.32 3.15
CA LEU A 20 -4.10 -2.75 3.47
C LEU A 20 -5.48 -3.40 3.41
N GLN A 21 -6.52 -2.71 3.91
CA GLN A 21 -7.89 -3.20 3.84
C GLN A 21 -8.40 -3.27 2.38
N THR A 22 -8.06 -2.27 1.56
CA THR A 22 -8.40 -2.25 0.14
C THR A 22 -7.75 -3.41 -0.61
N ASP A 23 -6.44 -3.64 -0.39
CA ASP A 23 -5.72 -4.78 -0.96
C ASP A 23 -6.36 -6.12 -0.56
N HIS A 24 -6.61 -6.32 0.73
CA HIS A 24 -7.28 -7.53 1.24
C HIS A 24 -8.67 -7.76 0.63
N ASN A 25 -9.48 -6.70 0.52
CA ASN A 25 -10.82 -6.77 -0.07
C ASN A 25 -10.79 -7.10 -1.57
N HIS A 26 -9.79 -6.63 -2.30
CA HIS A 26 -9.61 -6.97 -3.71
C HIS A 26 -9.12 -8.41 -3.89
N SER A 27 -8.09 -8.79 -3.14
CA SER A 27 -7.52 -10.15 -3.16
C SER A 27 -8.54 -11.22 -2.76
N SER A 28 -9.32 -10.99 -1.69
CA SER A 28 -10.40 -11.90 -1.26
C SER A 28 -11.51 -12.09 -2.30
N ARG A 29 -11.62 -11.17 -3.28
CA ARG A 29 -12.55 -11.26 -4.41
C ARG A 29 -11.89 -11.80 -5.69
N GLY A 30 -10.70 -12.40 -5.57
CA GLY A 30 -9.95 -12.99 -6.68
C GLY A 30 -9.31 -11.97 -7.62
N ARG A 31 -9.15 -10.71 -7.20
CA ARG A 31 -8.45 -9.70 -8.00
C ARG A 31 -6.97 -9.71 -7.66
N ALA A 32 -6.14 -9.79 -8.69
CA ALA A 32 -4.70 -9.59 -8.55
C ALA A 32 -4.39 -8.09 -8.43
N GLY A 33 -3.48 -7.75 -7.52
CA GLY A 33 -2.99 -6.40 -7.28
C GLY A 33 -1.50 -6.41 -6.98
N ILE A 34 -0.89 -5.24 -7.05
CA ILE A 34 0.52 -5.04 -6.71
C ILE A 34 0.59 -3.88 -5.71
N VAL A 35 1.31 -4.09 -4.62
CA VAL A 35 1.52 -3.08 -3.57
C VAL A 35 2.89 -2.46 -3.76
N PHE A 36 2.93 -1.13 -3.80
CA PHE A 36 4.14 -0.35 -3.86
C PHE A 36 4.28 0.50 -2.59
N THR A 37 5.50 0.72 -2.14
CA THR A 37 5.80 1.60 -1.02
C THR A 37 7.06 2.41 -1.30
N ARG A 38 7.17 3.55 -0.62
CA ARG A 38 8.38 4.38 -0.65
C ARG A 38 8.60 4.96 0.72
N LEU A 39 9.78 4.72 1.29
CA LEU A 39 10.18 5.27 2.59
C LEU A 39 9.22 4.86 3.74
N ASP A 40 8.74 3.60 3.74
CA ASP A 40 7.97 3.09 4.88
C ASP A 40 8.85 2.99 6.13
N ARG A 41 8.25 3.28 7.28
CA ARG A 41 8.92 3.21 8.60
C ARG A 41 9.27 1.79 9.04
N ALA A 42 8.58 0.77 8.52
CA ALA A 42 8.85 -0.63 8.84
C ALA A 42 10.08 -1.18 8.09
N GLY A 43 10.72 -0.36 7.26
CA GLY A 43 11.84 -0.75 6.43
C GLY A 43 11.41 -0.98 4.98
N GLU A 44 12.37 -1.43 4.19
CA GLU A 44 12.19 -1.65 2.77
C GLU A 44 11.21 -2.82 2.49
N SER A 45 10.52 -2.72 1.36
CA SER A 45 9.69 -3.82 0.81
C SER A 45 8.49 -4.24 1.66
N MET A 46 7.98 -3.34 2.50
CA MET A 46 6.81 -3.62 3.35
C MET A 46 5.90 -2.40 3.49
N LEU A 47 4.59 -2.61 3.36
CA LEU A 47 3.58 -1.65 3.78
C LEU A 47 3.08 -2.03 5.18
N SER A 48 3.16 -1.11 6.14
CA SER A 48 2.78 -1.38 7.53
C SER A 48 1.79 -0.36 8.12
N SER A 49 0.92 -0.80 9.01
CA SER A 49 0.01 0.07 9.79
C SER A 49 0.34 0.09 11.29
N ARG A 50 -0.13 1.13 11.99
CA ARG A 50 -0.03 1.22 13.46
C ARG A 50 -0.90 0.20 14.19
N LEU A 51 -1.82 -0.45 13.50
CA LEU A 51 -2.66 -1.52 14.05
C LEU A 51 -2.02 -2.90 13.90
N GLY A 52 -0.76 -2.99 13.44
CA GLY A 52 -0.02 -4.26 13.33
C GLY A 52 -0.31 -5.05 12.06
N LEU A 53 -1.08 -4.49 11.11
CA LEU A 53 -1.25 -5.09 9.78
C LEU A 53 -0.02 -4.78 8.91
N ALA A 54 0.42 -5.77 8.11
CA ALA A 54 1.49 -5.61 7.14
C ALA A 54 1.34 -6.57 5.95
N VAL A 55 1.84 -6.17 4.78
CA VAL A 55 1.97 -7.01 3.58
C VAL A 55 3.31 -6.73 2.88
N PRO A 56 3.84 -7.69 2.10
CA PRO A 56 4.95 -7.43 1.20
C PRO A 56 4.60 -6.33 0.20
N ALA A 57 5.57 -5.46 -0.08
CA ALA A 57 5.44 -4.39 -1.06
C ALA A 57 6.69 -4.30 -1.92
N ILE A 58 6.56 -3.73 -3.10
CA ILE A 58 7.68 -3.36 -3.96
C ILE A 58 8.15 -1.97 -3.51
N GLU A 59 9.41 -1.87 -3.06
CA GLU A 59 10.02 -0.57 -2.77
C GLU A 59 10.26 0.18 -4.07
N VAL A 60 9.75 1.41 -4.16
CA VAL A 60 9.98 2.29 -5.33
C VAL A 60 11.07 3.31 -4.99
N GLY A 61 12.23 3.13 -5.62
CA GLY A 61 13.35 4.08 -5.58
C GLY A 61 13.20 5.20 -6.61
N ASP A 62 14.19 6.09 -6.67
CA ASP A 62 14.22 7.19 -7.64
C ASP A 62 14.24 6.72 -9.10
N ASP A 63 14.84 5.55 -9.35
CA ASP A 63 14.98 4.98 -10.69
C ASP A 63 13.81 4.05 -11.08
N PHE A 64 12.76 3.96 -10.26
CA PHE A 64 11.63 3.05 -10.52
C PHE A 64 10.76 3.54 -11.70
N ASP A 65 10.39 2.60 -12.57
CA ASP A 65 9.52 2.84 -13.74
C ASP A 65 8.50 1.70 -13.89
N PHE A 66 7.26 2.04 -14.23
CA PHE A 66 6.13 1.09 -14.36
C PHE A 66 6.08 0.39 -15.74
N ARG A 67 7.16 0.44 -16.52
CA ARG A 67 7.25 -0.12 -17.87
C ARG A 67 7.01 -1.63 -17.94
#